data_AF-A0A8X8ID60-F1
#
_entry.id   AF-A0A8X8ID60-F1
#
_cell.length_a   1.000
_cell.length_b   1.000
_cell.length_c   1.000
_cell.angle_alpha   90.00
_cell.angle_beta   90.00
_cell.angle_gamma   90.00
#
_symmetry.space_group_name_H-M   'P 1'
#
loop_
_entity.id
_entity.type
_entity.pdbx_description
1 polymer ?
#
loop_
_entity_poly.entity_id
_entity_poly.type
_entity_poly.pdbx_seq_one_letter_code
_entity_poly.pdbx_strand_id
1 'polypeptide(L)'
;MRNHCYLFRFFNKLKYFSLSFFLIIGIINFSKCKKSNPDLPRFKATIIGFDPCTALSTDLTKKGLVLKIETLSINVNSTIIDTVTTYNLPSIFVIPPEVFLNYQINYLFPLQYRNKYKFKFSYETTPDLEKTYPPCTGDINLGNFIHDIKGK
;
A
#
# COMPACT_ATOMS: atom_id res chain seq x y z
N MET A 1 4.01 5.29 12.49
CA MET A 1 5.03 6.26 12.05
C MET A 1 5.65 6.90 13.29
N ARG A 2 6.88 6.50 13.64
CA ARG A 2 7.61 7.01 14.81
C ARG A 2 8.49 8.19 14.38
N ASN A 3 8.25 9.35 14.97
CA ASN A 3 9.11 10.52 14.83
C ASN A 3 10.22 10.42 15.89
N HIS A 4 11.45 10.12 15.48
CA HIS A 4 12.63 10.37 16.32
C HIS A 4 13.27 11.68 15.87
N CYS A 5 12.91 12.79 16.53
CA CYS A 5 13.75 13.98 16.58
C CYS A 5 14.53 13.93 17.89
N TYR A 6 15.84 13.72 17.81
CA TYR A 6 16.73 13.73 18.97
C TYR A 6 16.90 15.16 19.48
N LEU A 7 16.61 15.38 20.76
CA LEU A 7 16.82 16.65 21.45
C LEU A 7 18.15 16.56 22.22
N PHE A 8 19.22 17.11 21.66
CA PHE A 8 20.53 17.17 22.32
C PHE A 8 20.50 18.28 23.39
N ARG A 9 20.56 17.92 24.67
CA ARG A 9 20.80 18.86 25.79
C ARG A 9 22.31 18.98 26.02
N PHE A 10 22.90 20.12 25.72
CA PHE A 10 24.27 20.46 26.14
C PHE A 10 24.23 21.31 27.42
N PHE A 11 24.94 20.85 28.45
CA PHE A 11 25.08 21.53 29.73
C PHE A 11 26.12 22.67 29.66
N ASN A 12 25.81 23.75 30.37
CA ASN A 12 26.57 24.98 30.53
C ASN A 12 27.98 24.79 31.09
N LYS A 13 28.97 25.42 30.43
CA LYS A 13 30.05 26.24 31.01
C LYS A 13 31.07 26.55 29.91
N LEU A 14 31.19 27.82 29.47
CA LEU A 14 32.48 28.51 29.22
C LEU A 14 32.23 29.91 28.62
N LYS A 15 32.84 30.93 29.25
CA LYS A 15 32.65 32.38 29.05
C LYS A 15 33.17 32.96 27.71
N TYR A 16 33.44 32.15 26.68
CA TYR A 16 33.97 32.62 25.38
C TYR A 16 32.96 32.53 24.22
N PHE A 17 31.70 32.23 24.53
CA PHE A 17 30.68 31.87 23.54
C PHE A 17 29.81 33.05 23.08
N SER A 18 30.34 34.28 23.01
CA SER A 18 29.53 35.44 22.62
C SER A 18 29.52 35.71 21.12
N LEU A 19 30.56 35.28 20.37
CA LEU A 19 30.67 35.56 18.93
C LEU A 19 30.24 34.38 18.04
N SER A 20 30.33 33.15 18.54
CA SER A 20 29.93 31.92 17.83
C SER A 20 28.44 31.62 17.88
N PHE A 21 27.70 32.21 18.83
CA PHE A 21 26.26 31.95 19.01
C PHE A 21 25.39 32.54 17.89
N PHE A 22 25.80 33.70 17.32
CA PHE A 22 25.07 34.34 16.22
C PHE A 22 25.20 33.59 14.89
N LEU A 23 26.32 32.88 14.67
CA LEU A 23 26.51 32.05 13.47
C LEU A 23 25.64 30.80 13.48
N ILE A 24 25.37 30.22 14.66
CA ILE A 24 24.53 29.01 14.78
C ILE A 24 23.05 29.37 14.60
N ILE A 25 22.57 30.52 15.08
CA ILE A 25 21.17 30.95 14.93
C ILE A 25 20.81 31.22 13.45
N GLY A 26 21.78 31.66 12.62
CA GLY A 26 21.58 31.89 11.18
C GLY A 26 21.26 30.62 10.39
N ILE A 27 21.75 29.46 10.83
CA ILE A 27 21.61 28.18 10.11
C ILE A 27 20.25 27.51 10.38
N ILE A 28 19.57 27.85 11.48
CA ILE A 28 18.31 27.20 11.88
C ILE A 28 17.08 27.75 11.12
N ASN A 29 17.21 28.85 10.38
CA ASN A 29 16.05 29.53 9.77
C ASN A 29 15.62 29.03 8.38
N PHE A 30 16.27 28.02 7.78
CA PHE A 30 15.95 27.59 6.40
C PHE A 30 15.17 26.28 6.24
N SER A 31 14.87 25.55 7.31
CA SER A 31 14.07 24.32 7.21
C SER A 31 12.61 24.56 7.54
N LYS A 32 11.95 25.50 6.86
CA LYS A 32 10.49 25.47 6.72
C LYS A 32 10.14 24.22 5.90
N CYS A 33 9.97 23.08 6.56
CA CYS A 33 9.25 21.95 6.00
C CYS A 33 7.84 22.45 5.65
N LYS A 34 7.64 22.89 4.41
CA LYS A 34 6.30 22.99 3.85
C LYS A 34 5.75 21.58 3.88
N LYS A 35 4.80 21.30 4.78
CA LYS A 35 3.86 20.20 4.60
C LYS A 35 3.07 20.51 3.32
N SER A 36 3.63 20.22 2.16
CA SER A 36 2.77 19.79 1.07
C SER A 36 2.35 18.39 1.51
N ASN A 37 1.10 18.21 1.89
CA ASN A 37 0.46 16.95 1.59
C ASN A 37 0.23 17.02 0.08
N PRO A 38 1.09 16.44 -0.78
CA PRO A 38 0.67 16.24 -2.15
C PRO A 38 -0.64 15.44 -2.07
N ASP A 39 -1.71 15.94 -2.68
CA ASP A 39 -2.93 15.18 -2.81
C ASP A 39 -2.57 13.89 -3.53
N LEU A 40 -2.50 12.79 -2.78
CA LEU A 40 -2.13 11.50 -3.35
C LEU A 40 -3.19 11.14 -4.40
N PRO A 41 -2.77 10.69 -5.59
CA PRO A 41 -3.70 10.30 -6.63
C PRO A 41 -4.70 9.27 -6.07
N ARG A 42 -5.98 9.47 -6.40
CA ARG A 42 -7.07 8.56 -5.99
C ARG A 42 -7.31 7.55 -7.09
N PHE A 43 -7.17 6.29 -6.75
CA PHE A 43 -7.31 5.16 -7.66
C PHE A 43 -8.61 4.42 -7.37
N LYS A 44 -9.16 3.77 -8.41
CA LYS A 44 -10.28 2.83 -8.25
C LYS A 44 -9.69 1.45 -8.00
N ALA A 45 -10.08 0.84 -6.89
CA ALA A 45 -9.76 -0.55 -6.57
C ALA A 45 -11.02 -1.42 -6.57
N THR A 46 -10.81 -2.68 -6.92
CA THR A 46 -11.79 -3.76 -6.77
C THR A 46 -11.13 -4.93 -6.05
N ILE A 47 -11.80 -5.51 -5.05
CA ILE A 47 -11.33 -6.74 -4.40
C ILE A 47 -11.65 -7.92 -5.30
N ILE A 48 -10.62 -8.59 -5.81
CA ILE A 48 -10.78 -9.70 -6.77
C ILE A 48 -10.50 -11.07 -6.15
N GLY A 49 -9.86 -11.11 -4.99
CA GLY A 49 -9.40 -12.34 -4.38
C GLY A 49 -8.76 -12.13 -3.01
N PHE A 50 -8.03 -13.14 -2.59
CA PHE A 50 -7.32 -13.17 -1.33
C PHE A 50 -5.88 -13.65 -1.52
N ASP A 51 -5.04 -13.34 -0.54
CA ASP A 51 -3.63 -13.62 -0.56
C ASP A 51 -3.36 -15.12 -0.39
N PRO A 52 -2.69 -15.79 -1.35
CA PRO A 52 -2.35 -17.20 -1.24
C PRO A 52 -1.51 -17.52 -0.01
N CYS A 53 -0.67 -16.59 0.44
CA CYS A 53 0.23 -16.78 1.59
C CYS A 53 -0.53 -16.91 2.91
N THR A 54 -1.76 -16.38 2.97
CA THR A 54 -2.64 -16.43 4.16
C THR A 54 -3.88 -17.30 3.93
N ALA A 55 -3.92 -18.05 2.82
CA ALA A 55 -5.05 -18.89 2.46
C ALA A 55 -5.33 -20.01 3.47
N LEU A 56 -4.30 -20.52 4.17
CA LEU A 56 -4.44 -21.54 5.21
C LEU A 56 -4.87 -20.99 6.57
N SER A 57 -4.89 -19.66 6.75
CA SER A 57 -5.37 -19.06 7.99
C SER A 57 -6.85 -19.40 8.20
N THR A 58 -7.17 -19.95 9.37
CA THR A 58 -8.56 -20.17 9.82
C THR A 58 -9.23 -18.86 10.23
N ASP A 59 -8.43 -17.86 10.62
CA ASP A 59 -8.90 -16.52 10.93
C ASP A 59 -9.05 -15.71 9.63
N LEU A 60 -10.30 -15.52 9.20
CA LEU A 60 -10.63 -14.79 7.99
C LEU A 60 -10.22 -13.31 8.06
N THR A 61 -10.13 -12.73 9.26
CA THR A 61 -9.75 -11.33 9.44
C THR A 61 -8.27 -11.09 9.14
N LYS A 62 -7.47 -12.15 9.11
CA LYS A 62 -6.04 -12.13 8.80
C LYS A 62 -5.73 -12.48 7.35
N LYS A 63 -6.74 -12.82 6.54
CA LYS A 63 -6.52 -13.08 5.12
C LYS A 63 -6.19 -11.78 4.42
N GLY A 64 -5.04 -11.74 3.75
CA GLY A 64 -4.73 -10.67 2.82
C GLY A 64 -5.74 -10.67 1.68
N LEU A 65 -6.00 -9.50 1.13
CA LEU A 65 -6.94 -9.31 0.03
C LEU A 65 -6.20 -8.76 -1.17
N VAL A 66 -6.50 -9.33 -2.33
CA VAL A 66 -5.89 -8.91 -3.59
C VAL A 66 -6.80 -7.86 -4.23
N LEU A 67 -6.25 -6.68 -4.42
CA LEU A 67 -6.90 -5.54 -5.04
C LEU A 67 -6.44 -5.44 -6.49
N LYS A 68 -7.40 -5.29 -7.40
CA LYS A 68 -7.17 -4.84 -8.77
C LYS A 68 -7.32 -3.34 -8.83
N ILE A 69 -6.24 -2.64 -9.19
CA ILE A 69 -6.21 -1.18 -9.29
C ILE A 69 -6.32 -0.78 -10.76
N GLU A 70 -7.30 0.06 -11.07
CA GLU A 70 -7.50 0.59 -12.42
C GLU A 70 -6.98 2.04 -12.47
N THR A 71 -5.92 2.25 -13.26
CA THR A 71 -5.32 3.56 -13.50
C THR A 71 -5.46 3.93 -14.98
N LEU A 72 -5.89 5.15 -15.26
CA LEU A 72 -5.88 5.69 -16.63
C LEU A 72 -4.48 6.19 -16.96
N SER A 73 -3.81 5.54 -17.92
CA SER A 73 -2.58 6.07 -18.49
C SER A 73 -2.93 7.20 -19.46
N ILE A 74 -2.64 8.43 -19.06
CA ILE A 74 -2.90 9.64 -19.86
C ILE A 74 -2.14 9.57 -21.20
N ASN A 75 -0.99 8.91 -21.23
CA ASN A 75 -0.11 8.89 -22.40
C ASN A 75 -0.48 7.82 -23.45
N VAL A 76 -1.31 6.83 -23.10
CA VAL A 76 -1.49 5.62 -23.94
C VAL A 76 -2.96 5.28 -24.18
N ASN A 77 -3.92 6.05 -23.66
CA ASN A 77 -5.36 5.72 -23.69
C ASN A 77 -5.64 4.25 -23.29
N SER A 78 -4.81 3.72 -22.39
CA SER A 78 -4.89 2.34 -21.93
C SER A 78 -5.07 2.31 -20.42
N THR A 79 -5.87 1.35 -19.96
CA THR A 79 -6.04 1.09 -18.54
C THR A 79 -4.83 0.29 -18.08
N ILE A 80 -4.00 0.91 -17.23
CA ILE A 80 -2.98 0.18 -16.49
C ILE A 80 -3.70 -0.52 -15.35
N ILE A 81 -3.43 -1.82 -15.24
CA ILE A 81 -4.01 -2.66 -14.21
C ILE A 81 -2.86 -3.16 -13.35
N ASP A 82 -2.85 -2.71 -12.10
CA ASP A 82 -1.91 -3.14 -11.07
C ASP A 82 -2.64 -4.04 -10.07
N THR A 83 -1.89 -4.89 -9.39
CA THR A 83 -2.43 -5.72 -8.31
C THR A 83 -1.62 -5.58 -7.06
N VAL A 84 -2.30 -5.30 -5.95
CA VAL A 84 -1.66 -5.18 -4.63
C VAL A 84 -2.39 -6.02 -3.61
N THR A 85 -1.63 -6.54 -2.66
CA THR A 85 -2.19 -7.23 -1.50
C THR A 85 -2.31 -6.24 -0.34
N THR A 86 -3.44 -6.26 0.35
CA THR A 86 -3.63 -5.51 1.60
C THR A 86 -4.11 -6.41 2.72
N TYR A 87 -3.64 -6.14 3.93
CA TYR A 87 -4.13 -6.76 5.18
C TYR A 87 -4.97 -5.78 6.00
N ASN A 88 -5.12 -4.54 5.52
CA ASN A 88 -5.77 -3.44 6.22
C ASN A 88 -6.99 -2.98 5.44
N LEU A 89 -8.00 -3.85 5.32
CA LEU A 89 -9.25 -3.48 4.68
C LEU A 89 -10.15 -2.71 5.67
N PRO A 90 -10.83 -1.62 5.25
CA PRO A 90 -11.76 -0.94 6.13
C PRO A 90 -12.91 -1.87 6.57
N SER A 91 -13.35 -1.73 7.82
CA SER A 91 -14.39 -2.57 8.45
C SER A 91 -15.78 -2.47 7.80
N ILE A 92 -15.97 -1.56 6.85
CA ILE A 92 -17.22 -1.39 6.10
C ILE A 92 -17.47 -2.52 5.10
N PHE A 93 -16.44 -3.29 4.74
CA PHE A 93 -16.58 -4.43 3.83
C PHE A 93 -16.85 -5.70 4.63
N VAL A 94 -18.10 -6.16 4.57
CA VAL A 94 -18.48 -7.46 5.10
C VAL A 94 -18.41 -8.47 3.95
N ILE A 95 -17.34 -9.27 3.94
CA ILE A 95 -17.14 -10.35 2.96
C ILE A 95 -17.63 -11.65 3.58
N PRO A 96 -18.64 -12.32 2.99
CA PRO A 96 -19.14 -13.57 3.54
C PRO A 96 -18.06 -14.66 3.58
N PRO A 97 -17.95 -15.44 4.67
CA PRO A 97 -16.97 -16.51 4.82
C PRO A 97 -16.90 -17.49 3.65
N GLU A 98 -18.05 -17.81 3.04
CA GLU A 98 -18.16 -18.75 1.94
C GLU A 98 -17.40 -18.33 0.68
N VAL A 99 -17.11 -17.03 0.53
CA VAL A 99 -16.29 -16.49 -0.57
C VAL A 99 -14.86 -17.04 -0.52
N PHE A 100 -14.37 -17.40 0.66
CA PHE A 100 -13.02 -17.91 0.87
C PHE A 100 -12.90 -19.44 0.79
N LEU A 101 -14.02 -20.18 0.78
CA LEU A 101 -14.00 -21.65 0.96
C LEU A 101 -13.64 -22.44 -0.31
N ASN A 102 -13.79 -21.87 -1.51
CA ASN A 102 -13.87 -22.66 -2.76
C ASN A 102 -12.82 -22.34 -3.86
N TYR A 103 -11.72 -21.61 -3.59
CA TYR A 103 -10.83 -21.13 -4.67
C TYR A 103 -9.33 -21.32 -4.46
N GLN A 104 -8.92 -22.47 -3.92
CA GLN A 104 -7.51 -22.77 -3.63
C GLN A 104 -6.57 -22.79 -4.85
N ILE A 105 -7.09 -22.85 -6.08
CA ILE A 105 -6.26 -22.96 -7.30
C ILE A 105 -5.90 -21.58 -7.88
N ASN A 106 -6.79 -20.60 -7.73
CA ASN A 106 -6.60 -19.27 -8.34
C ASN A 106 -6.54 -18.14 -7.31
N TYR A 107 -6.94 -18.40 -6.05
CA TYR A 107 -7.04 -17.40 -4.98
C TYR A 107 -7.91 -16.18 -5.32
N LEU A 108 -8.80 -16.36 -6.31
CA LEU A 108 -9.76 -15.36 -6.76
C LEU A 108 -11.13 -15.66 -6.15
N PHE A 109 -11.91 -14.63 -5.87
CA PHE A 109 -13.30 -14.79 -5.45
C PHE A 109 -14.14 -15.44 -6.56
N PRO A 110 -15.33 -15.99 -6.26
CA PRO A 110 -16.30 -16.35 -7.30
C PRO A 110 -16.62 -15.16 -8.21
N LEU A 111 -16.97 -15.42 -9.48
CA LEU A 111 -17.32 -14.39 -10.47
C LEU A 111 -18.36 -13.39 -9.95
N GLN A 112 -19.38 -13.87 -9.21
CA GLN A 112 -20.42 -13.02 -8.62
C GLN A 112 -19.92 -12.04 -7.53
N TYR A 113 -18.71 -12.24 -6.99
CA TYR A 113 -18.10 -11.39 -5.96
C TYR A 113 -16.91 -10.57 -6.46
N ARG A 114 -16.22 -10.97 -7.54
CA ARG A 114 -14.99 -10.31 -8.06
C ARG A 114 -15.16 -8.83 -8.40
N ASN A 115 -16.37 -8.37 -8.69
CA ASN A 115 -16.67 -6.97 -9.03
C ASN A 115 -17.60 -6.30 -8.03
N LYS A 116 -17.92 -6.98 -6.91
CA LYS A 116 -18.91 -6.49 -5.94
C LYS A 116 -18.32 -5.41 -5.03
N TYR A 117 -17.06 -5.58 -4.61
CA TYR A 117 -16.42 -4.71 -3.63
C TYR A 117 -15.49 -3.71 -4.32
N LYS A 118 -16.03 -2.53 -4.63
CA LYS A 118 -15.31 -1.44 -5.31
C LYS A 118 -15.13 -0.25 -4.38
N PHE A 119 -13.98 0.40 -4.43
CA PHE A 119 -13.72 1.59 -3.63
C PHE A 119 -12.66 2.48 -4.26
N LYS A 120 -12.52 3.68 -3.68
CA LYS A 120 -11.44 4.62 -4.02
C LYS A 120 -10.47 4.70 -2.87
N PHE A 121 -9.19 4.67 -3.18
CA PHE A 121 -8.12 4.80 -2.19
C PHE A 121 -6.92 5.50 -2.82
N SER A 122 -6.04 5.99 -1.97
CA SER A 122 -4.76 6.56 -2.38
C SER A 122 -3.67 5.58 -2.01
N TYR A 123 -2.78 5.28 -2.96
CA TYR A 123 -1.59 4.48 -2.70
C TYR A 123 -0.39 5.08 -3.40
N GLU A 124 0.78 4.81 -2.83
CA GLU A 124 2.06 5.17 -3.41
C GLU A 124 2.59 3.95 -4.15
N THR A 125 2.88 4.11 -5.44
CA THR A 125 3.44 3.05 -6.27
C THR A 125 4.92 2.88 -5.97
N THR A 126 5.36 1.65 -5.76
CA THR A 126 6.79 1.31 -5.62
C THR A 126 7.40 1.02 -7.00
N PRO A 127 8.59 1.53 -7.33
CA PRO A 127 9.31 1.16 -8.55
C PRO A 127 9.50 -0.35 -8.68
N ASP A 128 9.48 -0.88 -9.91
CA ASP A 128 9.57 -2.34 -10.13
C ASP A 128 10.84 -2.97 -9.56
N LEU A 129 11.95 -2.24 -9.52
CA LEU A 129 13.23 -2.68 -8.94
C LEU A 129 13.19 -2.80 -7.41
N GLU A 130 12.23 -2.15 -6.76
CA GLU A 130 12.06 -2.16 -5.30
C GLU A 130 10.93 -3.12 -4.87
N LYS A 131 10.18 -3.69 -5.82
CA LYS A 131 9.13 -4.66 -5.52
C LYS A 131 9.74 -5.97 -5.04
N THR A 132 9.22 -6.49 -3.94
CA THR A 132 9.59 -7.79 -3.39
C THR A 132 8.41 -8.75 -3.50
N TYR A 133 8.69 -9.98 -3.93
CA TYR A 133 7.68 -11.02 -4.11
C TYR A 133 8.00 -12.17 -3.15
N PRO A 134 7.36 -12.22 -1.96
CA PRO A 134 7.63 -13.29 -1.01
C PRO A 134 7.20 -14.64 -1.61
N PRO A 135 8.01 -15.71 -1.47
CA PRO A 135 7.60 -17.04 -1.88
C PRO A 135 6.45 -17.51 -0.98
N CYS A 136 5.41 -18.07 -1.59
CA CYS A 136 4.25 -18.59 -0.88
C CYS A 136 3.94 -20.01 -1.35
N THR A 137 3.38 -20.81 -0.45
CA THR A 137 3.07 -22.23 -0.69
C THR A 137 1.85 -22.45 -1.58
N GLY A 138 1.19 -21.37 -2.02
CA GLY A 138 0.02 -21.44 -2.88
C GLY A 138 0.37 -21.36 -4.35
N ASP A 139 -0.06 -22.35 -5.13
CA ASP A 139 0.07 -22.33 -6.58
C ASP A 139 -1.00 -21.43 -7.21
N ILE A 140 -0.59 -20.31 -7.79
CA ILE A 140 -1.49 -19.45 -8.56
C ILE A 140 -1.44 -19.90 -10.02
N ASN A 141 -2.60 -20.26 -10.59
CA ASN A 141 -2.70 -20.36 -12.04
C ASN A 141 -2.58 -18.96 -12.67
N LEU A 142 -1.37 -18.62 -13.12
CA LEU A 142 -1.06 -17.31 -13.71
C LEU A 142 -1.91 -17.01 -14.96
N GLY A 143 -2.28 -18.01 -15.75
CA GLY A 143 -3.11 -17.82 -16.94
C GLY A 143 -4.50 -17.28 -16.58
N ASN A 144 -5.19 -17.95 -15.66
CA ASN A 144 -6.50 -17.51 -15.17
C ASN A 144 -6.42 -16.14 -14.49
N PHE A 145 -5.39 -15.94 -13.66
CA PHE A 145 -5.18 -14.69 -12.94
C PHE A 145 -4.97 -13.51 -13.91
N ILE A 146 -4.12 -13.69 -14.93
CA ILE A 146 -3.86 -12.68 -15.95
C ILE A 146 -5.11 -12.40 -16.78
N HIS A 147 -5.85 -13.44 -17.20
CA HIS A 147 -7.11 -13.29 -17.93
C HIS A 147 -8.12 -12.45 -17.12
N ASP A 148 -8.27 -12.71 -15.83
CA ASP A 148 -9.22 -11.99 -14.97
C ASP A 148 -8.81 -10.54 -14.69
N ILE A 149 -7.52 -10.27 -14.61
CA ILE A 149 -6.99 -8.92 -14.40
C ILE A 149 -7.10 -8.11 -15.69
N LYS A 150 -6.64 -8.67 -16.81
CA LYS A 150 -6.50 -7.96 -18.09
C LYS A 150 -7.74 -8.03 -18.97
N GLY A 151 -8.69 -8.92 -18.68
CA GLY A 151 -9.88 -9.15 -19.50
C GLY A 151 -9.55 -9.62 -20.92
N LYS A 152 -8.47 -10.38 -21.09
CA LYS A 152 -7.95 -10.87 -22.38
C LYS A 152 -7.86 -12.38 -22.39
#